data_AF-A0A927XX27-F1
#
_entry.id   AF-A0A927XX27-F1
#
_cell.length_a   1.000
_cell.length_b   1.000
_cell.length_c   1.000
_cell.angle_alpha   90.00
_cell.angle_beta   90.00
_cell.angle_gamma   90.00
#
_symmetry.space_group_name_H-M   'P 1'
#
loop_
_entity.id
_entity.type
_entity.pdbx_description
1 polymer ?
#
loop_
_entity_poly.entity_id
_entity_poly.type
_entity_poly.pdbx_seq_one_letter_code
_entity_poly.pdbx_strand_id
1 'polypeptide(L)'
;MYILIICTILSSSLLFFACHKKSNVEEVIHDEEISPILKNIGDNEVIAKEILGNLNNTHTGVEKNKDEKIKASFYNCNTDKIVIKDTKDLEDLSRVVHIAHECVHSLQDKKLQKIHFFISNIQILYFLAIFIYFFYNKNIELRFTLLLVQVFIFFITFFIKVVLESDATYRAVLVSLEYLHDKLNPKQLKIFKQIVEDNLYKLVPMSYFGLFVQGVILLIIAQVGAVLT
;
A
#
# COMPACT_ATOMS: atom_id res chain seq x y z
N MET A 1 -31.24 -12.62 -5.47
CA MET A 1 -29.89 -13.17 -5.76
C MET A 1 -29.28 -12.54 -7.00
N TYR A 2 -29.87 -12.70 -8.20
CA TYR A 2 -29.36 -12.05 -9.43
C TYR A 2 -29.29 -10.52 -9.37
N ILE A 3 -30.26 -9.86 -8.73
CA ILE A 3 -30.26 -8.41 -8.54
C ILE A 3 -29.06 -7.96 -7.68
N LEU A 4 -28.74 -8.70 -6.61
CA LEU A 4 -27.57 -8.43 -5.77
C LEU A 4 -26.27 -8.60 -6.57
N ILE A 5 -26.16 -9.68 -7.36
CA ILE A 5 -25.00 -9.97 -8.22
C ILE A 5 -24.82 -8.87 -9.28
N ILE A 6 -25.90 -8.46 -9.96
CA ILE A 6 -25.90 -7.39 -10.96
C ILE A 6 -25.53 -6.04 -10.32
N CYS A 7 -26.05 -5.73 -9.13
CA CYS A 7 -25.67 -4.53 -8.39
C CYS A 7 -24.18 -4.55 -7.97
N THR A 8 -23.63 -5.70 -7.57
CA THR A 8 -22.19 -5.85 -7.28
C THR A 8 -21.32 -5.74 -8.54
N ILE A 9 -21.76 -6.28 -9.69
CA ILE A 9 -21.02 -6.16 -10.95
C ILE A 9 -21.05 -4.73 -11.48
N LEU A 10 -22.22 -4.07 -11.46
CA LEU A 10 -22.37 -2.68 -11.88
C LEU A 10 -21.58 -1.72 -10.98
N SER A 11 -21.68 -1.86 -9.66
CA SER A 11 -20.87 -1.06 -8.73
C SER A 11 -19.38 -1.31 -8.95
N SER A 12 -18.94 -2.55 -9.16
CA SER A 12 -17.54 -2.88 -9.41
C SER A 12 -17.01 -2.39 -10.75
N SER A 13 -17.83 -2.38 -11.80
CA SER A 13 -17.46 -1.80 -13.11
C SER A 13 -17.32 -0.28 -13.03
N LEU A 14 -18.22 0.39 -12.30
CA LEU A 14 -18.10 1.81 -11.99
C LEU A 14 -16.83 2.11 -11.16
N LEU A 15 -16.52 1.25 -10.19
CA LEU A 15 -15.33 1.34 -9.33
C LEU A 15 -14.04 1.06 -10.10
N PHE A 16 -14.04 0.13 -11.05
CA PHE A 16 -12.91 -0.16 -11.93
C PHE A 16 -12.60 1.05 -12.84
N PHE A 17 -13.62 1.68 -13.42
CA PHE A 17 -13.46 2.92 -14.18
C PHE A 17 -13.02 4.10 -13.30
N ALA A 18 -13.50 4.19 -12.05
CA ALA A 18 -13.04 5.19 -11.09
C ALA A 18 -11.56 4.98 -10.66
N CYS A 19 -11.10 3.73 -10.56
CA CYS A 19 -9.73 3.37 -10.18
C CYS A 19 -8.72 3.44 -11.34
N HIS A 20 -9.14 3.20 -12.59
CA HIS A 20 -8.24 3.30 -13.75
C HIS A 20 -7.89 4.77 -14.10
N LYS A 21 -8.59 5.74 -13.50
CA LYS A 21 -7.99 7.05 -13.26
C LYS A 21 -6.92 6.86 -12.19
N LYS A 22 -5.78 6.29 -12.60
CA LYS A 22 -4.55 6.16 -11.83
C LYS A 22 -4.34 7.51 -11.17
N SER A 23 -4.65 7.61 -9.88
CA SER A 23 -4.11 8.68 -9.07
C SER A 23 -2.63 8.35 -9.06
N ASN A 24 -1.89 9.02 -9.94
CA ASN A 24 -0.46 9.06 -9.89
C ASN A 24 -0.14 9.69 -8.53
N VAL A 25 0.05 8.86 -7.51
CA VAL A 25 0.70 9.25 -6.24
C VAL A 25 2.02 9.96 -6.55
N GLU A 26 2.63 9.60 -7.68
CA GLU A 26 3.77 10.22 -8.33
C GLU A 26 3.50 11.66 -8.85
N GLU A 27 2.31 12.02 -9.36
CA GLU A 27 2.01 13.38 -9.88
C GLU A 27 1.52 14.36 -8.81
N VAL A 28 1.18 13.89 -7.62
CA VAL A 28 0.43 14.71 -6.65
C VAL A 28 1.32 15.69 -5.88
N ILE A 29 2.66 15.63 -6.04
CA ILE A 29 3.54 16.56 -5.33
C ILE A 29 4.76 17.03 -6.12
N HIS A 30 4.50 17.64 -7.27
CA HIS A 30 5.49 18.45 -7.96
C HIS A 30 5.31 19.91 -7.52
N ASP A 31 6.34 20.51 -6.91
CA ASP A 31 6.33 21.93 -6.51
C ASP A 31 7.56 22.62 -7.09
N GLU A 32 7.34 23.67 -7.88
CA GLU A 32 8.41 24.36 -8.59
C GLU A 32 9.46 24.99 -7.66
N GLU A 33 9.11 25.30 -6.41
CA GLU A 33 10.00 25.87 -5.41
C GLU A 33 10.86 24.81 -4.69
N ILE A 34 10.36 23.58 -4.54
CA ILE A 34 11.01 22.52 -3.72
C ILE A 34 11.65 21.41 -4.58
N SER A 35 11.01 20.98 -5.68
CA SER A 35 11.48 19.88 -6.54
C SER A 35 12.93 20.02 -7.01
N PRO A 36 13.46 21.21 -7.40
CA PRO A 36 14.86 21.36 -7.80
C PRO A 36 15.87 21.06 -6.68
N ILE A 37 15.50 21.31 -5.43
CA ILE A 37 16.37 21.11 -4.26
C ILE A 37 16.42 19.62 -3.91
N LEU A 38 15.29 18.92 -4.03
CA LEU A 38 15.19 17.47 -3.77
C LEU A 38 16.10 16.64 -4.69
N LYS A 39 16.43 17.14 -5.89
CA LYS A 39 17.42 16.51 -6.79
C LYS A 39 18.79 16.36 -6.14
N ASN A 40 19.15 17.24 -5.22
CA ASN A 40 20.46 17.28 -4.57
C ASN A 40 20.52 16.48 -3.25
N ILE A 41 19.39 15.93 -2.78
CA ILE A 41 19.27 15.27 -1.47
C ILE A 41 19.81 13.82 -1.47
N GLY A 42 20.33 13.36 -2.61
CA GLY A 42 20.95 12.04 -2.76
C GLY A 42 20.03 11.02 -3.42
N ASP A 43 20.55 9.80 -3.59
CA ASP A 43 19.77 8.67 -4.10
C ASP A 43 18.92 8.03 -2.97
N ASN A 44 17.98 7.16 -3.36
CA ASN A 44 17.05 6.53 -2.42
C ASN A 44 17.76 5.71 -1.32
N GLU A 45 18.94 5.15 -1.60
CA GLU A 45 19.70 4.38 -0.63
C GLU A 45 20.31 5.30 0.44
N VAL A 46 20.90 6.42 0.03
CA VAL A 46 21.42 7.43 0.95
C VAL A 46 20.29 7.98 1.82
N ILE A 47 19.16 8.34 1.22
CA ILE A 47 17.98 8.84 1.96
C ILE A 47 17.53 7.80 3.00
N ALA A 48 17.39 6.53 2.62
CA ALA A 48 16.96 5.48 3.54
C ALA A 48 17.94 5.30 4.71
N LYS A 49 19.25 5.27 4.43
CA LYS A 49 20.29 5.12 5.46
C LYS A 49 20.32 6.30 6.44
N GLU A 50 20.22 7.53 5.94
CA GLU A 50 20.18 8.72 6.79
C GLU A 50 18.92 8.75 7.66
N ILE A 51 17.75 8.44 7.10
CA ILE A 51 16.49 8.35 7.86
C ILE A 51 16.57 7.26 8.93
N LEU A 52 17.04 6.05 8.59
CA LEU A 52 17.21 4.98 9.57
C LEU A 52 18.18 5.38 10.69
N GLY A 53 19.25 6.09 10.35
CA GLY A 53 20.19 6.67 11.33
C GLY A 53 19.49 7.64 12.29
N ASN A 54 18.72 8.58 11.77
CA ASN A 54 17.94 9.55 12.57
C ASN A 54 16.91 8.85 13.48
N LEU A 55 16.37 7.72 13.03
CA LEU A 55 15.43 6.88 13.77
C LEU A 55 16.12 5.92 14.75
N ASN A 56 17.45 5.98 14.90
CA ASN A 56 18.26 5.04 15.68
C ASN A 56 18.02 3.56 15.32
N ASN A 57 17.70 3.28 14.04
CA ASN A 57 17.48 1.94 13.54
C ASN A 57 18.76 1.36 12.94
N THR A 58 19.45 0.51 13.70
CA THR A 58 20.70 -0.14 13.28
C THR A 58 20.53 -1.58 12.79
N HIS A 59 19.32 -2.14 12.81
CA HIS A 59 19.08 -3.55 12.49
C HIS A 59 18.54 -3.74 11.07
N THR A 60 17.73 -2.80 10.59
CA THR A 60 17.17 -2.86 9.23
C THR A 60 18.25 -2.68 8.17
N GLY A 61 18.36 -3.64 7.25
CA GLY A 61 19.23 -3.53 6.08
C GLY A 61 18.64 -2.66 4.97
N VAL A 62 19.49 -2.06 4.14
CA VAL A 62 19.08 -1.39 2.90
C VAL A 62 19.71 -2.12 1.72
N GLU A 63 18.88 -2.57 0.78
CA GLU A 63 19.31 -3.37 -0.37
C GLU A 63 18.84 -2.69 -1.66
N LYS A 64 19.79 -2.36 -2.55
CA LYS A 64 19.46 -1.94 -3.91
C LYS A 64 19.05 -3.16 -4.72
N ASN A 65 17.87 -3.11 -5.32
CA ASN A 65 17.44 -4.15 -6.23
C ASN A 65 17.70 -3.74 -7.68
N LYS A 66 18.29 -4.65 -8.44
CA LYS A 66 18.56 -4.49 -9.87
C LYS A 66 17.48 -5.11 -10.76
N ASP A 67 16.49 -5.77 -10.16
CA ASP A 67 15.36 -6.33 -10.90
C ASP A 67 14.42 -5.21 -11.35
N GLU A 68 14.43 -4.93 -12.65
CA GLU A 68 13.58 -3.94 -13.31
C GLU A 68 12.07 -4.19 -13.10
N LYS A 69 11.67 -5.39 -12.66
CA LYS A 69 10.28 -5.70 -12.32
C LYS A 69 9.79 -5.00 -11.05
N ILE A 70 10.69 -4.54 -10.18
CA ILE A 70 10.32 -3.82 -8.96
C ILE A 70 9.95 -2.39 -9.31
N LYS A 71 8.66 -2.10 -9.16
CA LYS A 71 8.06 -0.83 -9.58
C LYS A 71 8.23 0.28 -8.55
N ALA A 72 8.46 -0.04 -7.28
CA ALA A 72 8.63 0.90 -6.18
C ALA A 72 9.53 0.32 -5.08
N SER A 73 10.12 1.19 -4.25
CA SER A 73 10.83 0.76 -3.04
C SER A 73 9.83 0.20 -2.01
N PHE A 74 10.21 -0.81 -1.24
CA PHE A 74 9.36 -1.39 -0.21
C PHE A 74 10.16 -2.03 0.93
N TYR A 75 9.58 -2.09 2.11
CA TYR A 75 10.12 -2.80 3.27
C TYR A 75 9.64 -4.25 3.29
N ASN A 76 10.57 -5.18 3.47
CA ASN A 76 10.31 -6.61 3.60
C ASN A 76 10.47 -7.06 5.06
N CYS A 77 9.33 -7.34 5.71
CA CYS A 77 9.29 -7.77 7.10
C CYS A 77 9.90 -9.16 7.39
N ASN A 78 10.11 -9.99 6.38
CA ASN A 78 10.70 -11.32 6.54
C ASN A 78 12.22 -11.26 6.55
N THR A 79 12.81 -10.43 5.69
CA THR A 79 14.27 -10.25 5.60
C THR A 79 14.78 -9.07 6.42
N ASP A 80 13.88 -8.25 6.95
CA ASP A 80 14.18 -7.00 7.67
C ASP A 80 15.03 -6.03 6.84
N LYS A 81 14.57 -5.81 5.59
CA LYS A 81 15.29 -4.99 4.61
C LYS A 81 14.36 -4.02 3.91
N ILE A 82 14.84 -2.80 3.67
CA ILE A 82 14.25 -1.87 2.71
C ILE A 82 14.87 -2.17 1.34
N VAL A 83 14.04 -2.64 0.43
CA VAL A 83 14.40 -2.90 -0.96
C VAL A 83 14.19 -1.61 -1.74
N ILE A 84 15.28 -1.05 -2.24
CA ILE A 84 15.29 0.23 -2.94
C ILE A 84 15.24 0.00 -4.45
N LYS A 85 14.29 0.69 -5.11
CA LYS A 85 14.25 0.78 -6.57
C LYS A 85 15.37 1.71 -7.06
N ASP A 86 16.17 1.22 -7.99
CA ASP A 86 17.24 1.97 -8.65
C ASP A 86 16.69 2.90 -9.73
N THR A 87 16.00 3.96 -9.32
CA THR A 87 15.58 5.04 -10.23
C THR A 87 15.89 6.38 -9.60
N LYS A 88 16.75 7.16 -10.26
CA LYS A 88 16.95 8.59 -9.98
C LYS A 88 15.79 9.46 -10.47
N ASP A 89 14.85 8.87 -11.21
CA ASP A 89 13.95 9.57 -12.14
C ASP A 89 12.68 10.16 -11.53
N LEU A 90 12.62 10.35 -10.21
CA LEU A 90 11.50 11.06 -9.57
C LEU A 90 12.04 12.32 -8.91
N GLU A 91 11.76 13.46 -9.55
CA GLU A 91 12.10 14.82 -9.13
C GLU A 91 11.20 15.32 -7.98
N ASP A 92 10.61 14.38 -7.23
CA ASP A 92 9.40 14.65 -6.48
C ASP A 92 9.52 14.32 -5.00
N LEU A 93 8.82 15.16 -4.26
CA LEU A 93 8.69 15.10 -2.83
C LEU A 93 8.11 13.78 -2.33
N SER A 94 7.24 13.17 -3.14
CA SER A 94 6.66 11.85 -2.91
C SER A 94 7.73 10.79 -2.64
N ARG A 95 8.92 10.92 -3.24
CA ARG A 95 10.05 10.00 -3.05
C ARG A 95 10.56 10.00 -1.61
N VAL A 96 10.80 11.17 -1.02
CA VAL A 96 11.31 11.27 0.35
C VAL A 96 10.29 10.72 1.34
N VAL A 97 9.01 11.07 1.14
CA VAL A 97 7.90 10.57 1.97
C VAL A 97 7.74 9.05 1.82
N HIS A 98 7.85 8.51 0.61
CA HIS A 98 7.78 7.06 0.36
C HIS A 98 8.92 6.32 1.04
N ILE A 99 10.17 6.79 0.91
CA ILE A 99 11.30 6.16 1.60
C ILE A 99 11.14 6.25 3.12
N ALA A 100 10.66 7.39 3.65
CA ALA A 100 10.35 7.52 5.06
C ALA A 100 9.26 6.52 5.52
N HIS A 101 8.23 6.30 4.70
CA HIS A 101 7.18 5.32 4.96
C HIS A 101 7.72 3.90 5.10
N GLU A 102 8.60 3.47 4.19
CA GLU A 102 9.26 2.16 4.30
C GLU A 102 10.20 2.08 5.51
N CYS A 103 10.87 3.18 5.87
CA CYS A 103 11.67 3.24 7.10
C CYS A 103 10.79 3.10 8.35
N VAL A 104 9.60 3.70 8.37
CA VAL A 104 8.65 3.56 9.48
C VAL A 104 8.11 2.14 9.58
N HIS A 105 7.79 1.49 8.47
CA HIS A 105 7.42 0.06 8.48
C HIS A 105 8.50 -0.80 9.14
N SER A 106 9.77 -0.42 9.00
CA SER A 106 10.87 -1.11 9.66
C SER A 106 10.94 -0.91 11.19
N LEU A 107 10.18 0.02 11.76
CA LEU A 107 10.07 0.22 13.22
C LEU A 107 8.79 -0.40 13.81
N GLN A 108 7.81 -0.68 12.98
CA GLN A 108 6.53 -1.24 13.43
C GLN A 108 6.68 -2.66 13.99
N ASP A 109 5.67 -3.11 14.74
CA ASP A 109 5.63 -4.46 15.30
C ASP A 109 5.74 -5.52 14.19
N LYS A 110 6.88 -6.22 14.17
CA LYS A 110 7.19 -7.26 13.19
C LYS A 110 6.23 -8.45 13.31
N LYS A 111 5.70 -8.72 14.50
CA LYS A 111 4.72 -9.79 14.73
C LYS A 111 3.43 -9.47 14.01
N LEU A 112 2.92 -8.24 14.13
CA LEU A 112 1.69 -7.82 13.44
C LEU A 112 1.86 -7.84 11.92
N GLN A 113 2.98 -7.34 11.41
CA GLN A 113 3.29 -7.38 9.98
C GLN A 113 3.38 -8.80 9.43
N LYS A 114 4.07 -9.71 10.14
CA LYS A 114 4.17 -11.13 9.75
C LYS A 114 2.83 -11.84 9.82
N ILE A 115 2.00 -11.54 10.83
CA ILE A 115 0.63 -12.06 10.91
C ILE A 115 -0.19 -11.61 9.70
N HIS A 116 -0.15 -10.32 9.34
CA HIS A 116 -0.82 -9.81 8.15
C HIS A 116 -0.32 -10.49 6.87
N PHE A 117 1.01 -10.61 6.71
CA PHE A 117 1.61 -11.29 5.57
C PHE A 117 1.15 -12.75 5.47
N PHE A 118 1.12 -13.48 6.58
CA PHE A 118 0.71 -14.87 6.60
C PHE A 118 -0.80 -15.03 6.30
N ILE A 119 -1.65 -14.26 6.97
CA ILE A 119 -3.10 -14.32 6.78
C ILE A 119 -3.49 -13.92 5.35
N SER A 120 -2.88 -12.87 4.78
CA SER A 120 -3.17 -12.45 3.40
C SER A 120 -2.80 -13.52 2.37
N ASN A 121 -1.68 -14.25 2.57
CA ASN A 121 -1.33 -15.39 1.71
C ASN A 121 -2.30 -16.57 1.89
N ILE A 122 -2.69 -16.90 3.12
CA ILE A 122 -3.72 -17.92 3.38
C ILE A 122 -5.04 -17.54 2.71
N GLN A 123 -5.45 -16.28 2.77
CA GLN A 123 -6.67 -15.80 2.16
C GLN A 123 -6.68 -16.02 0.63
N ILE A 124 -5.54 -15.81 -0.04
CA ILE A 124 -5.39 -16.08 -1.48
C ILE A 124 -5.53 -17.58 -1.77
N LEU A 125 -4.85 -18.43 -0.98
CA LEU A 125 -4.94 -19.89 -1.15
C LEU A 125 -6.37 -20.40 -0.88
N TYR A 126 -7.03 -19.88 0.15
CA TYR A 126 -8.41 -20.20 0.47
C TYR A 126 -9.35 -19.80 -0.66
N PHE A 127 -9.18 -18.59 -1.23
CA PHE A 127 -9.93 -18.15 -2.40
C PHE A 127 -9.78 -19.13 -3.58
N LEU A 128 -8.55 -19.56 -3.88
CA LEU A 128 -8.29 -20.52 -4.94
C LEU A 128 -8.97 -21.87 -4.66
N ALA A 129 -8.89 -22.35 -3.42
CA ALA A 129 -9.51 -23.61 -3.02
C ALA A 129 -11.05 -23.57 -3.15
N ILE A 130 -11.71 -22.51 -2.67
CA ILE A 130 -13.17 -22.38 -2.81
C ILE A 130 -13.58 -22.19 -4.27
N PHE A 131 -12.78 -21.47 -5.06
CA PHE A 131 -13.03 -21.27 -6.48
C PHE A 131 -13.04 -22.60 -7.22
N ILE A 132 -12.02 -23.44 -7.02
CA ILE A 132 -11.96 -24.80 -7.57
C ILE A 132 -13.11 -25.64 -7.04
N TYR A 133 -13.38 -25.61 -5.73
CA TYR A 133 -14.46 -26.38 -5.11
C TYR A 133 -15.83 -26.07 -5.73
N PHE A 134 -16.11 -24.80 -6.06
CA PHE A 134 -17.37 -24.40 -6.66
C PHE A 134 -17.58 -25.02 -8.04
N PHE A 135 -16.54 -25.28 -8.82
CA PHE A 135 -16.69 -25.97 -10.11
C PHE A 135 -17.25 -27.39 -9.99
N TYR A 136 -16.93 -28.10 -8.90
CA TYR A 136 -17.24 -29.52 -8.76
C TYR A 136 -18.45 -29.81 -7.86
N ASN A 137 -18.75 -28.93 -6.90
CA ASN A 137 -19.78 -29.19 -5.91
C ASN A 137 -20.89 -28.14 -5.97
N LYS A 138 -22.15 -28.56 -6.18
CA LYS A 138 -23.33 -27.70 -6.31
C LYS A 138 -24.09 -27.44 -5.00
N ASN A 139 -23.59 -27.89 -3.85
CA ASN A 139 -24.25 -27.67 -2.57
C ASN A 139 -24.26 -26.18 -2.20
N ILE A 140 -25.43 -25.55 -2.37
CA ILE A 140 -25.62 -24.10 -2.20
C ILE A 140 -25.34 -23.64 -0.77
N GLU A 141 -25.78 -24.40 0.24
CA GLU A 141 -25.58 -24.04 1.64
C GLU A 141 -24.10 -24.01 2.00
N LEU A 142 -23.36 -25.04 1.61
CA LEU A 142 -21.93 -25.11 1.87
C LEU A 142 -21.15 -24.05 1.09
N ARG A 143 -21.54 -23.76 -0.17
CA ARG A 143 -20.97 -22.65 -0.95
C ARG A 143 -21.15 -21.31 -0.22
N PHE A 144 -22.34 -21.07 0.31
CA PHE A 144 -22.65 -19.85 1.05
C PHE A 144 -21.84 -19.72 2.34
N THR A 145 -21.73 -20.79 3.13
CA THR A 145 -20.89 -20.82 4.34
C THR A 145 -19.42 -20.52 4.01
N LEU A 146 -18.88 -21.12 2.96
CA LEU A 146 -17.49 -20.89 2.55
C LEU A 146 -17.23 -19.45 2.09
N LEU A 147 -18.21 -18.81 1.43
CA LEU A 147 -18.16 -17.38 1.07
C LEU A 147 -18.21 -16.48 2.30
N LEU A 148 -19.06 -16.76 3.29
CA LEU A 148 -19.12 -15.98 4.52
C LEU A 148 -17.80 -16.01 5.28
N VAL A 149 -17.16 -17.19 5.35
CA VAL A 149 -15.81 -17.32 5.94
C VAL A 149 -14.78 -16.47 5.16
N GLN A 150 -14.83 -16.46 3.83
CA GLN A 150 -13.94 -15.62 3.01
C GLN A 150 -14.13 -14.13 3.31
N VAL A 151 -15.37 -13.67 3.41
CA VAL A 151 -15.71 -12.27 3.74
C VAL A 151 -15.17 -11.92 5.13
N PHE A 152 -15.31 -12.81 6.10
CA PHE A 152 -14.80 -12.58 7.45
C PHE A 152 -13.27 -12.45 7.49
N ILE A 153 -12.55 -13.37 6.83
CA ILE A 153 -11.09 -13.31 6.71
C ILE A 153 -10.64 -12.03 5.99
N PHE A 154 -11.37 -11.63 4.94
CA PHE A 154 -11.10 -10.38 4.22
C PHE A 154 -11.18 -9.16 5.12
N PHE A 155 -12.24 -9.02 5.92
CA PHE A 155 -12.39 -7.86 6.82
C PHE A 155 -11.30 -7.81 7.90
N ILE A 156 -10.92 -8.96 8.47
CA ILE A 156 -9.81 -9.03 9.43
C ILE A 156 -8.51 -8.52 8.77
N THR A 157 -8.18 -9.05 7.60
CA THR A 157 -6.95 -8.70 6.88
C THR A 157 -6.95 -7.24 6.46
N PHE A 158 -8.08 -6.75 5.96
CA PHE A 158 -8.29 -5.35 5.58
C PHE A 158 -8.09 -4.41 6.77
N PHE A 159 -8.67 -4.72 7.93
CA PHE A 159 -8.52 -3.88 9.12
C PHE A 159 -7.07 -3.81 9.60
N ILE A 160 -6.36 -4.95 9.67
CA ILE A 160 -4.95 -4.97 10.04
C ILE A 160 -4.13 -4.13 9.07
N LYS A 161 -4.40 -4.24 7.76
CA LYS A 161 -3.71 -3.46 6.74
C LYS A 161 -3.96 -1.96 6.92
N VAL A 162 -5.21 -1.53 7.09
CA VAL A 162 -5.54 -0.11 7.33
C VAL A 162 -4.75 0.45 8.51
N VAL A 163 -4.67 -0.29 9.63
CA VAL A 163 -3.93 0.15 10.82
C VAL A 163 -2.43 0.30 10.52
N LEU A 164 -1.80 -0.70 9.89
CA LEU A 164 -0.37 -0.67 9.56
C LEU A 164 -0.02 0.47 8.60
N GLU A 165 -0.82 0.64 7.55
CA GLU A 165 -0.61 1.66 6.52
C GLU A 165 -0.89 3.08 7.05
N SER A 166 -1.91 3.24 7.93
CA SER A 166 -2.25 4.53 8.56
C SER A 166 -1.11 5.01 9.46
N ASP A 167 -0.62 4.13 10.33
CA ASP A 167 0.50 4.44 11.23
C ASP A 167 1.75 4.80 10.43
N ALA A 168 2.10 4.00 9.42
CA ALA A 168 3.26 4.25 8.58
C ALA A 168 3.15 5.58 7.84
N THR A 169 2.00 5.86 7.22
CA THR A 169 1.80 7.09 6.45
C THR A 169 1.85 8.33 7.32
N TYR A 170 1.16 8.35 8.47
CA TYR A 170 1.17 9.52 9.36
C TYR A 170 2.58 9.83 9.87
N ARG A 171 3.30 8.81 10.34
CA ARG A 171 4.66 8.97 10.86
C ARG A 171 5.67 9.31 9.75
N ALA A 172 5.49 8.78 8.53
CA ALA A 172 6.37 9.09 7.40
C ALA A 172 6.47 10.59 7.14
N VAL A 173 5.35 11.31 7.28
CA VAL A 173 5.31 12.77 7.09
C VAL A 173 6.14 13.48 8.15
N LEU A 174 5.99 13.11 9.41
CA LEU A 174 6.80 13.68 10.50
C LEU A 174 8.28 13.38 10.31
N VAL A 175 8.63 12.14 9.99
CA VAL A 175 10.01 11.72 9.74
C VAL A 175 10.61 12.44 8.54
N SER A 176 9.84 12.63 7.47
CA SER A 176 10.30 13.38 6.30
C SER A 176 10.51 14.87 6.59
N LEU A 177 9.69 15.48 7.45
CA LEU A 177 9.86 16.86 7.92
C LEU A 177 11.16 17.00 8.73
N GLU A 178 11.40 16.10 9.67
CA GLU A 178 12.62 16.07 10.48
C GLU A 178 13.87 15.89 9.60
N TYR A 179 13.82 14.96 8.66
CA TYR A 179 14.91 14.72 7.71
C TYR A 179 15.22 15.94 6.82
N LEU A 180 14.19 16.66 6.37
CA LEU A 180 14.34 17.82 5.51
C LEU A 180 14.65 19.12 6.27
N HIS A 181 14.51 19.14 7.59
CA HIS A 181 14.72 20.33 8.42
C HIS A 181 16.09 20.97 8.19
N ASP A 182 17.14 20.17 8.09
CA ASP A 182 18.51 20.66 7.90
C ASP A 182 18.88 20.86 6.43
N LYS A 183 17.97 20.52 5.50
CA LYS A 183 18.17 20.58 4.04
C LYS A 183 17.36 21.69 3.37
N LEU A 184 16.30 22.17 4.03
CA LEU A 184 15.37 23.17 3.51
C LEU A 184 15.28 24.38 4.45
N ASN A 185 15.02 25.56 3.86
CA ASN A 185 14.76 26.75 4.65
C ASN A 185 13.36 26.71 5.29
N PRO A 186 13.10 27.45 6.38
CA PRO A 186 11.81 27.42 7.11
C PRO A 186 10.58 27.68 6.22
N LYS A 187 10.70 28.56 5.21
CA LYS A 187 9.64 28.82 4.23
C LYS A 187 9.30 27.56 3.42
N GLN A 188 10.32 26.86 2.91
CA GLN A 188 10.18 25.66 2.10
C GLN A 188 9.63 24.50 2.92
N LEU A 189 10.07 24.36 4.17
CA LEU A 189 9.55 23.34 5.08
C LEU A 189 8.05 23.53 5.38
N LYS A 190 7.59 24.78 5.48
CA LYS A 190 6.17 25.11 5.65
C LYS A 190 5.35 24.76 4.42
N ILE A 191 5.85 25.08 3.23
CA ILE A 191 5.21 24.72 1.95
C ILE A 191 5.15 23.19 1.82
N PHE A 192 6.27 22.50 2.07
CA PHE A 192 6.34 21.05 2.10
C PHE A 192 5.26 20.44 3.00
N LYS A 193 5.20 20.89 4.27
CA LYS A 193 4.21 20.42 5.23
C LYS A 193 2.78 20.60 4.70
N GLN A 194 2.47 21.79 4.17
CA GLN A 194 1.15 22.10 3.65
C GLN A 194 0.77 21.18 2.49
N ILE A 195 1.67 20.98 1.52
CA ILE A 195 1.38 20.13 0.37
C ILE A 195 1.19 18.68 0.80
N VAL A 196 2.00 18.17 1.74
CA VAL A 196 1.87 16.79 2.20
C VAL A 196 0.59 16.61 3.01
N GLU A 197 0.25 17.52 3.92
CA GLU A 197 -1.00 17.46 4.69
C GLU A 197 -2.23 17.56 3.79
N ASP A 198 -2.20 18.43 2.78
CA ASP A 198 -3.28 18.60 1.80
C ASP A 198 -3.46 17.40 0.85
N ASN A 199 -2.47 16.52 0.80
CA ASN A 199 -2.52 15.32 -0.01
C ASN A 199 -2.75 14.07 0.85
N LEU A 200 -2.27 14.04 2.09
CA LEU A 200 -2.52 13.00 3.10
C LEU A 200 -4.02 12.70 3.24
N TYR A 201 -4.84 13.74 3.35
CA TYR A 201 -6.30 13.58 3.49
C TYR A 201 -6.96 12.93 2.26
N LYS A 202 -6.32 13.00 1.09
CA LYS A 202 -6.81 12.38 -0.15
C LYS A 202 -6.22 10.99 -0.36
N LEU A 203 -4.91 10.83 -0.14
CA LEU A 203 -4.15 9.62 -0.45
C LEU A 203 -4.50 8.46 0.47
N VAL A 204 -4.61 8.71 1.78
CA VAL A 204 -4.89 7.66 2.77
C VAL A 204 -6.25 7.01 2.51
N PRO A 205 -7.37 7.75 2.39
CA PRO A 205 -8.66 7.16 2.05
C PRO A 205 -8.68 6.48 0.67
N MET A 206 -8.00 7.04 -0.33
CA MET A 206 -7.98 6.49 -1.70
C MET A 206 -7.23 5.14 -1.76
N SER A 207 -6.14 4.99 -1.02
CA SER A 207 -5.40 3.73 -0.92
C SER A 207 -6.26 2.62 -0.27
N TYR A 208 -7.01 2.94 0.79
CA TYR A 208 -7.92 2.00 1.45
C TYR A 208 -9.11 1.64 0.58
N PHE A 209 -9.63 2.61 -0.17
CA PHE A 209 -10.69 2.36 -1.13
C PHE A 209 -10.25 1.38 -2.22
N GLY A 210 -9.06 1.55 -2.81
CA GLY A 210 -8.52 0.62 -3.80
C GLY A 210 -8.39 -0.81 -3.26
N LEU A 211 -7.88 -0.97 -2.04
CA LEU A 211 -7.77 -2.27 -1.37
C LEU A 211 -9.14 -2.90 -1.09
N PHE A 212 -10.12 -2.09 -0.69
CA PHE A 212 -11.48 -2.54 -0.48
C PHE A 212 -12.11 -3.05 -1.79
N VAL A 213 -11.96 -2.28 -2.88
CA VAL A 213 -12.46 -2.64 -4.22
C VAL A 213 -11.85 -3.96 -4.70
N GLN A 214 -10.54 -4.15 -4.55
CA GLN A 214 -9.88 -5.40 -4.93
C GLN A 214 -10.47 -6.62 -4.19
N GLY A 215 -10.75 -6.49 -2.89
CA GLY A 215 -11.41 -7.52 -2.11
C GLY A 215 -12.81 -7.85 -2.60
N VAL A 216 -13.60 -6.82 -2.92
CA VAL A 216 -14.96 -6.97 -3.47
C VAL A 216 -14.92 -7.68 -4.83
N ILE A 217 -13.97 -7.35 -5.70
CA ILE A 217 -13.80 -8.01 -7.00
C ILE A 217 -13.54 -9.51 -6.84
N LEU A 218 -12.66 -9.91 -5.91
CA LEU A 218 -12.40 -11.33 -5.64
C LEU A 218 -13.66 -12.06 -5.16
N LEU A 219 -14.46 -11.43 -4.28
CA LEU A 219 -15.73 -12.00 -3.83
C LEU A 219 -16.72 -12.19 -4.99
N ILE A 220 -16.76 -11.26 -5.93
CA ILE A 220 -17.61 -11.37 -7.12
C ILE A 220 -17.15 -12.50 -8.04
N ILE A 221 -15.84 -12.64 -8.27
CA ILE A 221 -15.29 -13.74 -9.09
C ILE A 221 -15.66 -15.09 -8.48
N ALA A 222 -15.57 -15.24 -7.14
CA ALA A 222 -16.02 -16.45 -6.46
C ALA A 222 -17.52 -16.73 -6.69
N GLN A 223 -18.36 -15.70 -6.68
CA GLN A 223 -19.80 -15.84 -6.94
C GLN A 223 -20.12 -16.20 -8.40
N VAL A 224 -19.41 -15.61 -9.38
CA VAL A 224 -19.60 -15.92 -10.80
C VAL A 224 -19.23 -17.38 -11.09
N GLY A 225 -18.14 -17.88 -10.49
CA GLY A 225 -17.79 -19.31 -10.55
C GLY A 225 -18.89 -20.22 -10.00
N ALA A 226 -19.58 -19.79 -8.93
CA ALA A 226 -20.71 -20.51 -8.37
C ALA A 226 -21.98 -20.49 -9.24
N VAL A 227 -22.17 -19.47 -10.09
CA VAL A 227 -23.37 -19.34 -10.94
C VAL A 227 -23.20 -20.02 -12.30
N LEU A 228 -21.98 -20.09 -12.82
CA LEU A 228 -21.69 -20.71 -14.12
C LEU A 228 -21.66 -22.26 -14.09
N THR A 229 -21.82 -22.89 -12.92
CA THR A 229 -21.73 -24.36 -12.71
C THR A 229 -22.92 -24.93 -11.96
#